data_AF-A0A8D9E285-F1
#
_entry.id   AF-A0A8D9E285-F1
#
_cell.length_a   1.000
_cell.length_b   1.000
_cell.length_c   1.000
_cell.angle_alpha   90.00
_cell.angle_beta   90.00
_cell.angle_gamma   90.00
#
_symmetry.space_group_name_H-M   'P 1'
#
loop_
_entity.id
_entity.type
_entity.pdbx_description
1 polymer ?
#
loop_
_entity_poly.entity_id
_entity_poly.type
_entity_poly.pdbx_seq_one_letter_code
_entity_poly.pdbx_strand_id
1 'polypeptide(L)'
;CKLIHWPKKKKKKETAFHYLIPLKRKYFFFRSMKKILLLCLALAVVHEGCSVENDKTACLHSGYENSFVYKDLTEMNVASNSIFFMETTCKHEAGVDLSPRQACSVESAAMMNPHTQVYVVIISSVGNRTWSPVIQRLYEYKNVEIVQVNLDRLFQNTPVQNFYIEDKISTSLWPFHHMSDILRLLVLYKYGGTYMDLDIVVIKSLENLHNYAGAESDTDVGSAIINIDKDHWLSDAAVKELRDHYDGTAWIANGVAMLTRLLNNECEQHQGYNEKLTQCRNYSIYPPSYFYPIPYGYWTDYFNESTAPSTTTK
;
A
#
# COMPACT_ATOMS: atom_id res chain seq x y z
N CYS A 1 7.63 -14.82 -12.41
CA CYS A 1 7.12 -13.59 -13.03
C CYS A 1 7.73 -13.38 -14.40
N LYS A 2 6.88 -13.39 -15.45
CA LYS A 2 7.30 -13.18 -16.84
C LYS A 2 7.80 -11.74 -17.06
N LEU A 3 7.40 -10.81 -16.21
CA LEU A 3 7.83 -9.40 -16.23
C LEU A 3 9.33 -9.20 -15.89
N ILE A 4 9.97 -10.14 -15.19
CA ILE A 4 11.37 -10.00 -14.71
C ILE A 4 12.41 -10.32 -15.81
N HIS A 5 12.05 -11.11 -16.84
CA HIS A 5 12.98 -11.57 -17.87
C HIS A 5 13.15 -10.65 -19.08
N TRP A 6 12.84 -9.35 -18.95
CA TRP A 6 13.06 -8.42 -20.06
C TRP A 6 14.56 -8.12 -20.25
N PRO A 7 15.13 -8.30 -21.46
CA PRO A 7 16.54 -8.00 -21.70
C PRO A 7 16.78 -6.50 -21.52
N LYS A 8 17.75 -6.16 -20.67
CA LYS A 8 18.26 -4.79 -20.50
C LYS A 8 18.56 -4.22 -21.90
N LYS A 9 17.74 -3.26 -22.37
CA LYS A 9 18.11 -2.45 -23.53
C LYS A 9 19.46 -1.83 -23.21
N LYS A 10 20.50 -2.18 -23.99
CA LYS A 10 21.83 -1.56 -23.91
C LYS A 10 21.65 -0.05 -23.99
N LYS A 11 21.87 0.67 -22.88
CA LYS A 11 22.04 2.13 -22.91
C LYS A 11 23.23 2.41 -23.83
N LYS A 12 22.98 3.05 -24.97
CA LYS A 12 24.04 3.68 -25.75
C LYS A 12 24.71 4.72 -24.84
N LYS A 13 26.03 4.63 -24.69
CA LYS A 13 26.85 5.67 -24.06
C LYS A 13 26.69 6.93 -24.91
N GLU A 14 26.02 7.95 -24.39
CA GLU A 14 26.19 9.31 -24.90
C GLU A 14 27.47 9.89 -24.29
N THR A 15 28.42 10.13 -25.18
CA THR A 15 29.69 10.80 -24.94
C THR A 15 29.45 12.27 -24.57
N ALA A 16 30.01 12.67 -23.42
CA ALA A 16 30.16 14.05 -23.02
C ALA A 16 30.98 14.83 -24.07
N PHE A 17 30.45 15.98 -24.51
CA PHE A 17 31.24 17.00 -25.20
C PHE A 17 31.35 18.24 -24.30
N HIS A 18 32.58 18.51 -23.89
CA HIS A 18 33.00 19.79 -23.32
C HIS A 18 32.99 20.89 -24.39
N TYR A 19 32.46 22.06 -24.06
CA TYR A 19 32.95 23.33 -24.59
C TYR A 19 32.95 24.38 -23.47
N LEU A 20 34.15 24.81 -23.09
CA LEU A 20 34.45 26.04 -22.37
C LEU A 20 34.64 27.18 -23.39
N ILE A 21 34.29 28.42 -23.02
CA ILE A 21 34.95 29.71 -23.35
C ILE A 21 34.23 30.88 -22.60
N PRO A 22 34.90 32.01 -22.25
CA PRO A 22 34.69 32.73 -20.99
C PRO A 22 34.19 34.21 -21.06
N LEU A 23 33.76 34.72 -19.88
CA LEU A 23 33.82 36.10 -19.29
C LEU A 23 33.41 37.35 -20.11
N LYS A 24 32.51 38.19 -19.55
CA LYS A 24 32.83 39.55 -18.99
C LYS A 24 31.62 40.32 -18.39
N ARG A 25 31.96 41.16 -17.40
CA ARG A 25 31.16 42.05 -16.50
C ARG A 25 30.38 43.20 -17.19
N LYS A 26 29.35 43.74 -16.49
CA LYS A 26 29.26 45.18 -16.11
C LYS A 26 28.21 45.44 -15.00
N TYR A 27 28.57 46.33 -14.06
CA TYR A 27 27.77 46.86 -12.93
C TYR A 27 26.94 48.08 -13.37
N PHE A 28 25.81 48.37 -12.71
CA PHE A 28 25.44 49.75 -12.36
C PHE A 28 24.51 49.85 -11.13
N PHE A 29 24.65 50.97 -10.43
CA PHE A 29 24.19 51.36 -9.10
C PHE A 29 22.81 52.03 -9.17
N PHE A 30 21.95 51.91 -8.16
CA PHE A 30 21.29 53.08 -7.52
C PHE A 30 20.64 52.70 -6.19
N ARG A 31 20.87 53.56 -5.20
CA ARG A 31 20.53 53.44 -3.79
C ARG A 31 19.67 54.66 -3.48
N SER A 32 18.44 54.47 -3.00
CA SER A 32 17.65 55.36 -2.12
C SER A 32 16.14 55.21 -2.35
N MET A 33 15.48 54.37 -1.55
CA MET A 33 14.07 54.51 -1.10
C MET A 33 13.77 53.41 -0.08
N LYS A 34 14.61 53.32 0.97
CA LYS A 34 14.65 52.17 1.89
C LYS A 34 14.08 52.47 3.27
N LYS A 35 13.03 53.30 3.39
CA LYS A 35 12.38 53.60 4.69
C LYS A 35 10.86 53.80 4.70
N ILE A 36 10.14 53.70 3.58
CA ILE A 36 8.66 53.80 3.57
C ILE A 36 7.98 52.50 3.06
N LEU A 37 8.68 51.64 2.31
CA LEU A 37 8.15 50.36 1.84
C LEU A 37 8.09 49.27 2.94
N LEU A 38 8.82 49.44 4.04
CA LEU A 38 8.92 48.46 5.13
C LEU A 38 7.71 48.44 6.07
N LEU A 39 6.87 49.49 6.08
CA LEU A 39 5.63 49.48 6.87
C LEU A 39 4.42 48.94 6.09
N CYS A 40 4.40 49.05 4.76
CA CYS A 40 3.32 48.47 3.95
C CYS A 40 3.53 46.95 3.72
N LEU A 41 4.78 46.48 3.70
CA LEU A 41 5.08 45.03 3.64
C LEU A 41 4.78 44.27 4.95
N ALA A 42 4.65 44.96 6.09
CA ALA A 42 4.30 44.31 7.35
C ALA A 42 2.78 44.08 7.51
N LEU A 43 1.93 44.81 6.76
CA LEU A 43 0.48 44.64 6.79
C LEU A 43 -0.05 43.82 5.60
N ALA A 44 0.69 43.72 4.50
CA ALA A 44 0.33 42.86 3.36
C ALA A 44 0.71 41.38 3.54
N VAL A 45 1.46 41.02 4.59
CA VAL A 45 1.84 39.61 4.87
C VAL A 45 0.74 38.84 5.62
N VAL A 46 -0.38 39.48 5.98
CA VAL A 46 -1.50 38.81 6.69
C VAL A 46 -2.65 38.41 5.75
N HIS A 47 -2.56 38.70 4.45
CA HIS A 47 -3.57 38.31 3.48
C HIS A 47 -2.93 38.08 2.11
N GLU A 48 -2.42 36.86 1.91
CA GLU A 48 -2.36 36.09 0.66
C GLU A 48 -1.15 35.16 0.69
N GLY A 49 -1.44 33.86 0.58
CA GLY A 49 -0.43 32.82 0.39
C GLY A 49 -0.05 32.11 1.67
N CYS A 50 -0.93 31.25 2.17
CA CYS A 50 -0.46 29.93 2.59
C CYS A 50 0.31 29.37 1.38
N SER A 51 1.64 29.42 1.43
CA SER A 51 2.44 28.53 0.62
C SER A 51 2.02 27.13 1.04
N VAL A 52 1.17 26.49 0.24
CA VAL A 52 0.88 25.07 0.31
C VAL A 52 2.23 24.40 0.09
N GLU A 53 2.91 24.10 1.19
CA GLU A 53 3.95 23.08 1.17
C GLU A 53 3.27 21.86 0.57
N ASN A 54 3.84 21.32 -0.52
CA ASN A 54 3.23 20.25 -1.28
C ASN A 54 3.21 19.02 -0.37
N ASP A 55 2.16 18.90 0.42
CA ASP A 55 2.06 17.90 1.47
C ASP A 55 1.99 16.54 0.77
N LYS A 56 3.08 15.79 0.88
CA LYS A 56 3.21 14.49 0.22
C LYS A 56 2.20 13.49 0.76
N THR A 57 1.62 13.75 1.93
CA THR A 57 0.56 12.93 2.53
C THR A 57 -0.84 13.43 2.22
N ALA A 58 -1.02 14.51 1.45
CA ALA A 58 -2.33 15.12 1.18
C ALA A 58 -3.43 14.10 0.79
N CYS A 59 -3.08 13.09 -0.03
CA CYS A 59 -4.04 12.07 -0.47
C CYS A 59 -4.52 11.10 0.62
N LEU A 60 -3.94 11.15 1.82
CA LEU A 60 -4.30 10.34 2.98
C LEU A 60 -5.36 11.01 3.87
N HIS A 61 -5.67 12.29 3.67
CA HIS A 61 -6.50 13.07 4.59
C HIS A 61 -7.96 13.13 4.12
N SER A 62 -8.89 13.27 5.07
CA SER A 62 -10.33 13.41 4.75
C SER A 62 -10.62 14.69 3.98
N GLY A 63 -11.54 14.61 3.03
CA GLY A 63 -11.92 15.73 2.17
C GLY A 63 -10.90 16.04 1.07
N TYR A 64 -9.85 15.23 0.90
CA TYR A 64 -8.94 15.37 -0.24
C TYR A 64 -9.63 14.95 -1.55
N GLU A 65 -9.77 15.88 -2.48
CA GLU A 65 -10.37 15.61 -3.80
C GLU A 65 -9.36 14.96 -4.75
N ASN A 66 -9.51 13.66 -4.96
CA ASN A 66 -8.74 12.92 -5.95
C ASN A 66 -9.27 13.16 -7.37
N SER A 67 -8.36 13.30 -8.34
CA SER A 67 -8.70 13.22 -9.76
C SER A 67 -8.80 11.75 -10.18
N PHE A 68 -10.01 11.32 -10.58
CA PHE A 68 -10.27 9.95 -11.00
C PHE A 68 -10.17 9.82 -12.51
N VAL A 69 -9.24 8.99 -12.97
CA VAL A 69 -9.26 8.49 -14.34
C VAL A 69 -9.69 7.04 -14.38
N TYR A 70 -9.53 6.25 -13.31
CA TYR A 70 -10.04 4.88 -13.23
C TYR A 70 -11.45 4.82 -12.64
N LYS A 71 -12.07 3.63 -12.69
CA LYS A 71 -13.31 3.39 -11.94
C LYS A 71 -13.05 3.54 -10.45
N ASP A 72 -14.05 4.04 -9.73
CA ASP A 72 -14.01 4.07 -8.28
C ASP A 72 -14.53 2.75 -7.70
N LEU A 73 -13.68 2.05 -6.94
CA LEU A 73 -14.03 0.82 -6.24
C LEU A 73 -15.29 0.98 -5.36
N THR A 74 -15.49 2.14 -4.75
CA THR A 74 -16.65 2.43 -3.87
C THR A 74 -17.98 2.55 -4.62
N GLU A 75 -17.95 2.72 -5.94
CA GLU A 75 -19.14 2.78 -6.80
C GLU A 75 -19.33 1.50 -7.63
N MET A 76 -18.42 0.54 -7.50
CA MET A 76 -18.45 -0.72 -8.25
C MET A 76 -19.24 -1.80 -7.52
N ASN A 77 -19.79 -2.74 -8.30
CA ASN A 77 -20.20 -4.03 -7.78
C ASN A 77 -18.96 -4.95 -7.72
N VAL A 78 -18.30 -4.96 -6.56
CA VAL A 78 -17.06 -5.71 -6.33
C VAL A 78 -17.36 -7.21 -6.30
N ALA A 79 -16.61 -7.99 -7.09
CA ALA A 79 -16.80 -9.44 -7.11
C ALA A 79 -16.48 -10.07 -5.73
N SER A 80 -17.28 -11.07 -5.33
CA SER A 80 -17.04 -11.79 -4.08
C SER A 80 -15.70 -12.52 -4.09
N ASN A 81 -15.05 -12.60 -2.93
CA ASN A 81 -13.76 -13.28 -2.76
C ASN A 81 -12.63 -12.77 -3.69
N SER A 82 -12.65 -11.47 -4.02
CA SER A 82 -11.61 -10.83 -4.81
C SER A 82 -10.28 -10.70 -4.05
N ILE A 83 -9.18 -10.53 -4.79
CA ILE A 83 -7.87 -10.19 -4.24
C ILE A 83 -7.64 -8.68 -4.39
N PHE A 84 -7.19 -8.02 -3.34
CA PHE A 84 -6.92 -6.58 -3.31
C PHE A 84 -5.46 -6.29 -2.99
N PHE A 85 -4.85 -5.46 -3.82
CA PHE A 85 -3.56 -4.83 -3.58
C PHE A 85 -3.79 -3.33 -3.35
N MET A 86 -3.32 -2.78 -2.24
CA MET A 86 -3.44 -1.35 -1.94
C MET A 86 -2.15 -0.62 -2.29
N GLU A 87 -2.22 0.38 -3.17
CA GLU A 87 -1.10 1.28 -3.49
C GLU A 87 -1.33 2.65 -2.85
N THR A 88 -0.56 2.93 -1.80
CA THR A 88 -0.81 4.05 -0.86
C THR A 88 0.17 5.21 -0.97
N THR A 89 1.13 5.20 -1.90
CA THR A 89 2.27 6.14 -1.85
C THR A 89 2.00 7.58 -2.31
N CYS A 90 0.77 7.93 -2.68
CA CYS A 90 0.37 9.26 -3.23
C CYS A 90 1.20 9.76 -4.43
N LYS A 91 1.82 8.88 -5.22
CA LYS A 91 2.83 9.26 -6.25
C LYS A 91 2.38 9.14 -7.70
N HIS A 92 1.07 9.11 -7.96
CA HIS A 92 0.55 8.75 -9.29
C HIS A 92 -0.06 9.89 -10.10
N GLU A 93 0.13 11.15 -9.71
CA GLU A 93 -0.36 12.31 -10.45
C GLU A 93 0.09 12.34 -11.92
N ALA A 94 1.35 11.97 -12.21
CA ALA A 94 1.86 11.88 -13.57
C ALA A 94 1.41 10.61 -14.33
N GLY A 95 0.90 9.63 -13.61
CA GLY A 95 0.50 8.31 -14.12
C GLY A 95 0.85 7.20 -13.13
N VAL A 96 0.19 6.05 -13.30
CA VAL A 96 0.46 4.87 -12.47
C VAL A 96 1.78 4.25 -12.88
N ASP A 97 2.65 4.02 -11.90
CA ASP A 97 3.88 3.28 -12.08
C ASP A 97 4.09 2.32 -10.92
N LEU A 98 4.12 1.02 -11.23
CA LEU A 98 4.46 -0.03 -10.30
C LEU A 98 5.86 -0.53 -10.62
N SER A 99 6.67 -0.73 -9.58
CA SER A 99 7.96 -1.38 -9.76
C SER A 99 7.78 -2.81 -10.32
N PRO A 100 8.81 -3.38 -10.97
CA PRO A 100 8.75 -4.77 -11.43
C PRO A 100 8.46 -5.78 -10.31
N ARG A 101 8.89 -5.49 -9.08
CA ARG A 101 8.56 -6.31 -7.89
C ARG A 101 7.06 -6.25 -7.62
N GLN A 102 6.47 -5.05 -7.60
CA GLN A 102 5.04 -4.87 -7.36
C GLN A 102 4.16 -5.50 -8.43
N ALA A 103 4.52 -5.32 -9.70
CA ALA A 103 3.77 -5.93 -10.78
C ALA A 103 3.93 -7.45 -10.84
N CYS A 104 5.06 -8.00 -10.37
CA CYS A 104 5.25 -9.44 -10.21
C CYS A 104 4.27 -10.02 -9.17
N SER A 105 4.02 -9.31 -8.07
CA SER A 105 3.02 -9.69 -7.07
C SER A 105 1.63 -9.82 -7.71
N VAL A 106 1.19 -8.77 -8.43
CA VAL A 106 -0.10 -8.75 -9.13
C VAL A 106 -0.18 -9.85 -10.20
N GLU A 107 0.85 -9.99 -11.04
CA GLU A 107 0.92 -11.02 -12.07
C GLU A 107 0.81 -12.43 -11.47
N SER A 108 1.57 -12.71 -10.41
CA SER A 108 1.58 -14.02 -9.78
C SER A 108 0.22 -14.39 -9.17
N ALA A 109 -0.44 -13.43 -8.51
CA ALA A 109 -1.79 -13.61 -7.99
C ALA A 109 -2.79 -13.87 -9.11
N ALA A 110 -2.75 -13.08 -10.18
CA ALA A 110 -3.66 -13.24 -11.32
C ALA A 110 -3.48 -14.59 -12.03
N MET A 111 -2.24 -15.04 -12.20
CA MET A 111 -1.92 -16.31 -12.85
C MET A 111 -2.32 -17.54 -12.01
N MET A 112 -2.11 -17.48 -10.69
CA MET A 112 -2.40 -18.61 -9.79
C MET A 112 -3.88 -18.69 -9.39
N ASN A 113 -4.66 -17.64 -9.62
CA ASN A 113 -6.08 -17.54 -9.27
C ASN A 113 -6.92 -17.09 -10.47
N PRO A 114 -6.99 -17.88 -11.57
CA PRO A 114 -7.62 -17.47 -12.82
C PRO A 114 -9.14 -17.21 -12.72
N HIS A 115 -9.80 -17.66 -11.66
CA HIS A 115 -11.23 -17.48 -11.39
C HIS A 115 -11.51 -16.37 -10.38
N THR A 116 -10.48 -15.79 -9.79
CA THR A 116 -10.59 -14.69 -8.81
C THR A 116 -10.26 -13.36 -9.46
N GLN A 117 -11.10 -12.35 -9.22
CA GLN A 117 -10.84 -10.99 -9.64
C GLN A 117 -9.74 -10.37 -8.77
N VAL A 118 -8.76 -9.73 -9.41
CA VAL A 118 -7.64 -9.04 -8.78
C VAL A 118 -7.80 -7.53 -9.01
N TYR A 119 -7.84 -6.77 -7.92
CA TYR A 119 -7.90 -5.32 -7.94
C TYR A 119 -6.58 -4.73 -7.46
N VAL A 120 -6.01 -3.82 -8.24
CA VAL A 120 -4.96 -2.90 -7.78
C VAL A 120 -5.62 -1.57 -7.49
N VAL A 121 -5.70 -1.22 -6.22
CA VAL A 121 -6.47 -0.09 -5.70
C VAL A 121 -5.53 1.07 -5.41
N ILE A 122 -5.71 2.17 -6.13
CA ILE A 122 -4.90 3.38 -6.01
C ILE A 122 -5.67 4.44 -5.24
N ILE A 123 -5.09 4.94 -4.14
CA ILE A 123 -5.79 5.88 -3.25
C ILE A 123 -5.62 7.36 -3.64
N SER A 124 -4.80 7.63 -4.65
CA SER A 124 -4.39 8.98 -5.02
C SER A 124 -4.94 9.42 -6.37
N SER A 125 -4.84 10.72 -6.65
CA SER A 125 -5.05 11.30 -7.96
C SER A 125 -4.18 10.62 -9.02
N VAL A 126 -4.76 10.41 -10.20
CA VAL A 126 -4.03 9.88 -11.36
C VAL A 126 -4.30 10.76 -12.56
N GLY A 127 -3.25 11.32 -13.17
CA GLY A 127 -3.40 12.18 -14.34
C GLY A 127 -3.53 11.44 -15.67
N ASN A 128 -2.91 10.27 -15.82
CA ASN A 128 -2.96 9.48 -17.06
C ASN A 128 -2.98 7.97 -16.79
N ARG A 129 -3.89 7.24 -17.46
CA ARG A 129 -4.05 5.79 -17.32
C ARG A 129 -2.85 4.96 -17.81
N THR A 130 -2.12 5.41 -18.83
CA THR A 130 -1.18 4.53 -19.56
C THR A 130 0.22 5.13 -19.68
N TRP A 131 0.83 5.40 -18.53
CA TRP A 131 2.20 5.92 -18.48
C TRP A 131 3.28 4.81 -18.49
N SER A 132 3.00 3.66 -17.87
CA SER A 132 4.01 2.62 -17.64
C SER A 132 3.80 1.36 -18.51
N PRO A 133 4.84 0.83 -19.19
CA PRO A 133 4.78 -0.46 -19.89
C PRO A 133 4.39 -1.62 -18.96
N VAL A 134 4.73 -1.51 -17.67
CA VAL A 134 4.37 -2.50 -16.65
C VAL A 134 2.84 -2.57 -16.51
N ILE A 135 2.19 -1.41 -16.43
CA ILE A 135 0.73 -1.31 -16.34
C ILE A 135 0.06 -1.86 -17.60
N GLN A 136 0.62 -1.57 -18.79
CA GLN A 136 0.11 -2.13 -20.05
C GLN A 136 0.11 -3.66 -20.07
N ARG A 137 1.11 -4.29 -19.43
CA ARG A 137 1.17 -5.75 -19.31
C ARG A 137 0.16 -6.31 -18.33
N LEU A 138 -0.11 -5.62 -17.23
CA LEU A 138 -1.12 -6.07 -16.27
C LEU A 138 -2.51 -6.15 -16.93
N TYR A 139 -2.81 -5.28 -17.91
CA TYR A 139 -4.05 -5.38 -18.70
C TYR A 139 -4.14 -6.60 -19.62
N GLU A 140 -3.05 -7.36 -19.84
CA GLU A 140 -3.12 -8.63 -20.59
C GLU A 140 -3.82 -9.73 -19.77
N TYR A 141 -3.93 -9.57 -18.44
CA TYR A 141 -4.62 -10.49 -17.54
C TYR A 141 -6.10 -10.10 -17.38
N LYS A 142 -6.99 -10.98 -17.85
CA LYS A 142 -8.44 -10.72 -17.89
C LYS A 142 -9.08 -10.51 -16.51
N ASN A 143 -8.47 -11.05 -15.47
CA ASN A 143 -8.91 -10.95 -14.09
C ASN A 143 -8.15 -9.88 -13.30
N VAL A 144 -7.45 -8.94 -13.96
CA VAL A 144 -6.79 -7.80 -13.31
C VAL A 144 -7.51 -6.51 -13.68
N GLU A 145 -7.89 -5.72 -12.68
CA GLU A 145 -8.46 -4.39 -12.86
C GLU A 145 -7.73 -3.38 -11.96
N ILE A 146 -7.27 -2.28 -12.56
CA ILE A 146 -6.71 -1.15 -11.82
C ILE A 146 -7.83 -0.15 -11.58
N VAL A 147 -8.04 0.19 -10.31
CA VAL A 147 -9.12 1.05 -9.84
C VAL A 147 -8.58 2.15 -8.95
N GLN A 148 -9.33 3.23 -8.79
CA GLN A 148 -9.12 4.19 -7.73
C GLN A 148 -10.15 3.98 -6.62
N VAL A 149 -9.92 4.58 -5.46
CA VAL A 149 -10.86 4.50 -4.34
C VAL A 149 -11.07 5.89 -3.74
N ASN A 150 -12.32 6.27 -3.54
CA ASN A 150 -12.66 7.44 -2.73
C ASN A 150 -12.58 7.06 -1.24
N LEU A 151 -11.61 7.65 -0.53
CA LEU A 151 -11.38 7.34 0.87
C LEU A 151 -12.54 7.78 1.77
N ASP A 152 -13.11 8.99 1.57
CA ASP A 152 -14.27 9.43 2.36
C ASP A 152 -15.42 8.41 2.30
N ARG A 153 -15.72 7.87 1.12
CA ARG A 153 -16.74 6.81 0.94
C ARG A 153 -16.33 5.46 1.52
N LEU A 154 -15.06 5.08 1.40
CA LEU A 154 -14.56 3.83 1.97
C LEU A 154 -14.66 3.83 3.50
N PHE A 155 -14.31 4.95 4.13
CA PHE A 155 -14.39 5.14 5.58
C PHE A 155 -15.82 5.35 6.08
N GLN A 156 -16.73 5.86 5.25
CA GLN A 156 -18.13 6.11 5.62
C GLN A 156 -18.82 4.85 6.15
N ASN A 157 -19.57 4.97 7.24
CA ASN A 157 -20.29 3.88 7.92
C ASN A 157 -19.35 2.72 8.31
N THR A 158 -18.16 3.04 8.84
CA THR A 158 -17.23 2.07 9.43
C THR A 158 -16.89 2.47 10.86
N PRO A 159 -16.44 1.54 11.73
CA PRO A 159 -16.01 1.89 13.08
C PRO A 159 -14.88 2.94 13.12
N VAL A 160 -14.06 3.03 12.07
CA VAL A 160 -12.94 3.99 11.94
C VAL A 160 -13.30 5.26 11.16
N GLN A 161 -14.59 5.53 10.89
CA GLN A 161 -14.99 6.75 10.19
C GLN A 161 -14.52 8.03 10.91
N ASN A 162 -14.78 8.14 12.21
CA ASN A 162 -14.39 9.33 12.98
C ASN A 162 -12.87 9.46 13.09
N PHE A 163 -12.13 8.34 13.13
CA PHE A 163 -10.67 8.35 13.10
C PHE A 163 -10.16 9.11 11.86
N TYR A 164 -10.79 8.86 10.71
CA TYR A 164 -10.43 9.49 9.45
C TYR A 164 -10.87 10.95 9.35
N ILE A 165 -12.09 11.27 9.80
CA ILE A 165 -12.60 12.65 9.82
C ILE A 165 -11.79 13.54 10.76
N GLU A 166 -11.38 13.00 11.91
CA GLU A 166 -10.51 13.70 12.89
C GLU A 166 -9.04 13.74 12.44
N ASP A 167 -8.74 13.20 11.27
CA ASP A 167 -7.42 13.18 10.65
C ASP A 167 -6.30 12.65 11.56
N LYS A 168 -6.61 11.58 12.31
CA LYS A 168 -5.64 11.00 13.26
C LYS A 168 -4.37 10.50 12.59
N ILE A 169 -4.42 10.18 11.29
CA ILE A 169 -3.25 9.75 10.52
C ILE A 169 -2.16 10.83 10.43
N SER A 170 -2.53 12.12 10.50
CA SER A 170 -1.58 13.25 10.50
C SER A 170 -0.60 13.22 11.67
N THR A 171 -0.97 12.57 12.77
CA THR A 171 -0.12 12.43 13.97
C THR A 171 0.80 11.20 13.93
N SER A 172 0.67 10.37 12.90
CA SER A 172 1.49 9.17 12.72
C SER A 172 2.94 9.53 12.39
N LEU A 173 3.89 8.79 12.99
CA LEU A 173 5.29 8.80 12.55
C LEU A 173 5.50 8.03 11.23
N TRP A 174 4.50 7.28 10.78
CA TRP A 174 4.54 6.37 9.63
C TRP A 174 3.25 6.44 8.78
N PRO A 175 2.82 7.63 8.31
CA PRO A 175 1.46 7.85 7.81
C PRO A 175 1.08 6.94 6.62
N PHE A 176 1.99 6.69 5.68
CA PHE A 176 1.73 5.77 4.56
C PHE A 176 1.58 4.31 4.99
N HIS A 177 2.38 3.87 5.98
CA HIS A 177 2.33 2.50 6.49
C HIS A 177 1.07 2.29 7.30
N HIS A 178 0.77 3.21 8.22
CA HIS A 178 -0.43 3.13 9.04
C HIS A 178 -1.70 3.29 8.21
N MET A 179 -1.71 4.14 7.17
CA MET A 179 -2.84 4.17 6.24
C MET A 179 -2.98 2.83 5.49
N SER A 180 -1.88 2.22 5.06
CA SER A 180 -1.92 0.86 4.47
C SER A 180 -2.51 -0.17 5.43
N ASP A 181 -2.11 -0.13 6.72
CA ASP A 181 -2.64 -1.01 7.77
C ASP A 181 -4.16 -0.83 7.97
N ILE A 182 -4.65 0.41 7.90
CA ILE A 182 -6.09 0.70 8.03
C ILE A 182 -6.84 0.22 6.78
N LEU A 183 -6.34 0.55 5.60
CA LEU A 183 -7.02 0.28 4.33
C LEU A 183 -7.12 -1.21 4.02
N ARG A 184 -6.11 -2.01 4.39
CA ARG A 184 -6.19 -3.47 4.23
C ARG A 184 -7.31 -4.11 5.02
N LEU A 185 -7.65 -3.57 6.18
CA LEU A 185 -8.78 -4.05 6.97
C LEU A 185 -10.10 -3.49 6.43
N LEU A 186 -10.13 -2.23 6.00
CA LEU A 186 -11.34 -1.61 5.49
C LEU A 186 -11.84 -2.24 4.19
N VAL A 187 -10.94 -2.60 3.27
CA VAL A 187 -11.35 -3.28 2.04
C VAL A 187 -11.99 -4.65 2.35
N LEU A 188 -11.42 -5.38 3.31
CA LEU A 188 -11.96 -6.67 3.77
C LEU A 188 -13.28 -6.50 4.55
N TYR A 189 -13.40 -5.46 5.38
CA TYR A 189 -14.64 -5.14 6.08
C TYR A 189 -15.80 -4.82 5.10
N LYS A 190 -15.51 -4.06 4.04
CA LYS A 190 -16.52 -3.66 3.05
C LYS A 190 -16.87 -4.76 2.07
N TYR A 191 -15.89 -5.52 1.60
CA TYR A 191 -16.07 -6.41 0.44
C TYR A 191 -15.76 -7.88 0.71
N GLY A 192 -15.12 -8.19 1.84
CA GLY A 192 -14.52 -9.50 2.08
C GLY A 192 -13.41 -9.83 1.06
N GLY A 193 -12.95 -11.08 1.03
CA GLY A 193 -11.94 -11.56 0.11
C GLY A 193 -10.54 -11.55 0.71
N THR A 194 -9.52 -11.37 -0.13
CA THR A 194 -8.10 -11.44 0.25
C THR A 194 -7.41 -10.11 0.04
N TYR A 195 -6.78 -9.56 1.08
CA TYR A 195 -5.78 -8.52 0.95
C TYR A 195 -4.39 -9.14 0.79
N MET A 196 -3.55 -8.50 -0.02
CA MET A 196 -2.15 -8.87 -0.18
C MET A 196 -1.25 -7.64 -0.37
N ASP A 197 -0.11 -7.62 0.30
CA ASP A 197 0.92 -6.60 0.05
C ASP A 197 1.43 -6.72 -1.39
N LEU A 198 1.79 -5.56 -1.97
CA LEU A 198 2.36 -5.48 -3.31
C LEU A 198 3.78 -6.08 -3.40
N ASP A 199 4.23 -6.87 -2.45
CA ASP A 199 5.52 -7.54 -2.50
C ASP A 199 5.50 -9.02 -2.14
N ILE A 200 4.29 -9.61 -2.12
CA ILE A 200 4.03 -11.05 -2.00
C ILE A 200 3.90 -11.70 -3.37
N VAL A 201 4.62 -12.81 -3.58
CA VAL A 201 4.54 -13.62 -4.80
C VAL A 201 3.74 -14.89 -4.53
N VAL A 202 2.66 -15.08 -5.29
CA VAL A 202 1.80 -16.26 -5.19
C VAL A 202 2.35 -17.39 -6.07
N ILE A 203 2.62 -18.54 -5.46
CA ILE A 203 3.15 -19.72 -6.17
C ILE A 203 2.15 -20.90 -6.21
N LYS A 204 1.05 -20.81 -5.45
CA LYS A 204 -0.04 -21.80 -5.41
C LYS A 204 -1.38 -21.07 -5.34
N SER A 205 -2.44 -21.67 -5.88
CA SER A 205 -3.78 -21.10 -5.87
C SER A 205 -4.29 -20.90 -4.43
N LEU A 206 -4.96 -19.76 -4.21
CA LEU A 206 -5.63 -19.36 -2.98
C LEU A 206 -7.15 -19.56 -3.08
N GLU A 207 -7.68 -19.96 -4.24
CA GLU A 207 -9.12 -19.98 -4.54
C GLU A 207 -9.96 -20.87 -3.60
N ASN A 208 -9.33 -21.88 -2.98
CA ASN A 208 -9.97 -22.79 -2.04
C ASN A 208 -9.71 -22.44 -0.56
N LEU A 209 -9.02 -21.33 -0.29
CA LEU A 209 -8.72 -20.87 1.06
C LEU A 209 -9.69 -19.77 1.47
N HIS A 210 -10.17 -19.84 2.71
CA HIS A 210 -11.09 -18.87 3.29
C HIS A 210 -10.72 -18.60 4.75
N ASN A 211 -10.98 -17.39 5.21
CA ASN A 211 -10.82 -16.96 6.60
C ASN A 211 -9.44 -17.35 7.15
N TYR A 212 -8.38 -16.75 6.58
CA TYR A 212 -7.02 -17.14 6.91
C TYR A 212 -6.03 -15.97 6.98
N ALA A 213 -5.00 -16.16 7.80
CA ALA A 213 -3.77 -15.37 7.76
C ALA A 213 -2.56 -16.30 7.89
N GLY A 214 -1.36 -15.77 7.63
CA GLY A 214 -0.11 -16.47 7.91
C GLY A 214 0.56 -15.88 9.15
N ALA A 215 1.18 -16.73 9.96
CA ALA A 215 2.12 -16.29 10.98
C ALA A 215 3.46 -15.93 10.36
N GLU A 216 4.04 -14.78 10.73
CA GLU A 216 5.36 -14.35 10.26
C GLU A 216 6.50 -14.74 11.21
N SER A 217 6.14 -15.14 12.44
CA SER A 217 7.04 -15.64 13.48
C SER A 217 6.30 -16.64 14.39
N ASP A 218 6.95 -17.12 15.45
CA ASP A 218 6.29 -17.93 16.47
C ASP A 218 5.22 -17.18 17.26
N THR A 219 5.35 -15.86 17.32
CA THR A 219 4.55 -14.98 18.19
C THR A 219 3.62 -14.08 17.42
N ASP A 220 3.87 -13.88 16.12
CA ASP A 220 3.23 -12.83 15.34
C ASP A 220 2.46 -13.38 14.15
N VAL A 221 1.21 -12.91 14.02
CA VAL A 221 0.39 -13.09 12.83
C VAL A 221 0.69 -11.96 11.87
N GLY A 222 1.22 -12.32 10.70
CA GLY A 222 1.57 -11.37 9.66
C GLY A 222 0.33 -10.68 9.09
N SER A 223 0.51 -9.45 8.63
CA SER A 223 -0.58 -8.64 8.06
C SER A 223 -0.41 -8.35 6.56
N ALA A 224 0.55 -9.03 5.93
CA ALA A 224 0.85 -8.89 4.49
C ALA A 224 -0.06 -9.76 3.61
N ILE A 225 -0.74 -10.76 4.18
CA ILE A 225 -1.78 -11.54 3.51
C ILE A 225 -2.86 -11.94 4.50
N ILE A 226 -4.09 -11.50 4.24
CA ILE A 226 -5.25 -11.72 5.11
C ILE A 226 -6.44 -12.00 4.22
N ASN A 227 -7.15 -13.11 4.46
CA ASN A 227 -8.46 -13.36 3.86
C ASN A 227 -9.53 -13.36 4.93
N ILE A 228 -10.60 -12.63 4.70
CA ILE A 228 -11.78 -12.60 5.55
C ILE A 228 -13.00 -12.63 4.64
N ASP A 229 -13.87 -13.62 4.80
CA ASP A 229 -15.13 -13.64 4.07
C ASP A 229 -16.01 -12.44 4.48
N LYS A 230 -16.85 -11.99 3.55
CA LYS A 230 -17.80 -10.90 3.83
C LYS A 230 -18.68 -11.27 5.03
N ASP A 231 -18.86 -10.32 5.95
CA ASP A 231 -19.65 -10.47 7.19
C ASP A 231 -19.07 -11.44 8.24
N HIS A 232 -17.84 -11.90 8.05
CA HIS A 232 -17.14 -12.69 9.07
C HIS A 232 -16.81 -11.86 10.31
N TRP A 233 -16.93 -12.45 11.51
CA TRP A 233 -16.77 -11.76 12.81
C TRP A 233 -15.44 -11.00 12.93
N LEU A 234 -14.36 -11.56 12.36
CA LEU A 234 -13.03 -10.99 12.46
C LEU A 234 -12.93 -9.62 11.76
N SER A 235 -13.69 -9.38 10.69
CA SER A 235 -13.64 -8.10 9.98
C SER A 235 -14.08 -6.93 10.87
N ASP A 236 -15.21 -7.08 11.56
CA ASP A 236 -15.73 -6.07 12.49
C ASP A 236 -14.86 -5.96 13.74
N ALA A 237 -14.40 -7.09 14.29
CA ALA A 237 -13.49 -7.11 15.43
C ALA A 237 -12.16 -6.39 15.12
N ALA A 238 -11.55 -6.63 13.96
CA ALA A 238 -10.29 -6.03 13.55
C ALA A 238 -10.39 -4.52 13.36
N VAL A 239 -11.46 -4.03 12.72
CA VAL A 239 -11.64 -2.58 12.52
C VAL A 239 -11.96 -1.86 13.85
N LYS A 240 -12.67 -2.51 14.78
CA LYS A 240 -12.89 -1.98 16.14
C LYS A 240 -11.60 -1.98 16.97
N GLU A 241 -10.83 -3.06 16.91
CA GLU A 241 -9.55 -3.16 17.61
C GLU A 241 -8.57 -2.07 17.13
N LEU A 242 -8.48 -1.87 15.82
CA LEU A 242 -7.72 -0.77 15.21
C LEU A 242 -8.21 0.60 15.71
N ARG A 243 -9.52 0.84 15.78
CA ARG A 243 -10.09 2.10 16.28
C ARG A 243 -9.69 2.37 17.74
N ASP A 244 -9.83 1.35 18.59
CA ASP A 244 -9.70 1.50 20.04
C ASP A 244 -8.24 1.54 20.51
N HIS A 245 -7.34 0.89 19.76
CA HIS A 245 -5.95 0.70 20.14
C HIS A 245 -4.95 1.18 19.07
N TYR A 246 -5.37 2.14 18.23
CA TYR A 246 -4.46 2.76 17.26
C TYR A 246 -3.24 3.39 17.96
N ASP A 247 -2.06 3.13 17.42
CA ASP A 247 -0.81 3.73 17.89
C ASP A 247 -0.01 4.29 16.70
N GLY A 248 0.05 5.62 16.62
CA GLY A 248 0.79 6.34 15.58
C GLY A 248 2.31 6.35 15.78
N THR A 249 2.82 5.88 16.93
CA THR A 249 4.23 5.99 17.31
C THR A 249 5.06 4.76 16.94
N ALA A 250 4.44 3.58 16.87
CA ALA A 250 5.11 2.32 16.55
C ALA A 250 4.77 1.82 15.14
N TRP A 251 5.79 1.49 14.36
CA TRP A 251 5.65 1.11 12.94
C TRP A 251 4.74 -0.12 12.73
N ILE A 252 4.89 -1.17 13.54
CA ILE A 252 4.13 -2.43 13.42
C ILE A 252 2.75 -2.41 14.10
N ALA A 253 2.41 -1.33 14.80
CA ALA A 253 1.36 -1.37 15.82
C ALA A 253 -0.03 -1.67 15.27
N ASN A 254 -0.35 -1.13 14.10
CA ASN A 254 -1.70 -1.10 13.54
C ASN A 254 -1.96 -2.24 12.54
N GLY A 255 -0.92 -2.98 12.15
CA GLY A 255 -1.01 -4.18 11.31
C GLY A 255 -0.76 -5.44 12.12
N VAL A 256 0.51 -5.88 12.15
CA VAL A 256 0.95 -7.13 12.80
C VAL A 256 0.59 -7.16 14.29
N ALA A 257 1.02 -6.16 15.08
CA ALA A 257 0.83 -6.20 16.53
C ALA A 257 -0.66 -6.14 16.93
N MET A 258 -1.47 -5.40 16.16
CA MET A 258 -2.93 -5.35 16.33
C MET A 258 -3.56 -6.71 16.03
N LEU A 259 -3.27 -7.32 14.88
CA LEU A 259 -3.86 -8.60 14.48
C LEU A 259 -3.45 -9.72 15.44
N THR A 260 -2.17 -9.78 15.82
CA THR A 260 -1.64 -10.71 16.82
C THR A 260 -2.37 -10.56 18.16
N ARG A 261 -2.51 -9.33 18.67
CA ARG A 261 -3.19 -9.08 19.95
C ARG A 261 -4.66 -9.49 19.90
N LEU A 262 -5.37 -9.14 18.81
CA LEU A 262 -6.76 -9.53 18.62
C LEU A 262 -6.94 -11.04 18.64
N LEU A 263 -6.15 -11.76 17.83
CA LEU A 263 -6.24 -13.22 17.76
C LEU A 263 -5.82 -13.87 19.09
N ASN A 264 -4.76 -13.40 19.74
CA ASN A 264 -4.36 -13.96 21.04
C ASN A 264 -5.47 -13.81 22.09
N ASN A 265 -6.19 -12.68 22.08
CA ASN A 265 -7.30 -12.42 23.01
C ASN A 265 -8.54 -13.27 22.69
N GLU A 266 -8.85 -13.48 21.41
CA GLU A 266 -10.07 -14.19 20.99
C GLU A 266 -9.93 -15.72 20.96
N CYS A 267 -8.68 -16.24 20.92
CA CYS A 267 -8.38 -17.63 20.58
C CYS A 267 -7.69 -18.43 21.70
N GLU A 268 -7.48 -17.86 22.91
CA GLU A 268 -6.83 -18.51 24.08
C GLU A 268 -5.55 -19.30 23.71
N GLN A 269 -4.66 -18.67 22.93
CA GLN A 269 -3.54 -19.38 22.33
C GLN A 269 -2.36 -19.51 23.32
N HIS A 270 -1.92 -20.75 23.56
CA HIS A 270 -0.84 -21.06 24.53
C HIS A 270 0.42 -21.69 23.93
N GLN A 271 0.49 -21.96 22.62
CA GLN A 271 1.56 -22.79 22.01
C GLN A 271 2.26 -22.22 20.77
N GLY A 272 2.17 -20.90 20.51
CA GLY A 272 2.86 -20.27 19.38
C GLY A 272 2.35 -20.70 18.00
N TYR A 273 2.95 -20.17 16.93
CA TYR A 273 2.49 -20.33 15.54
C TYR A 273 3.42 -21.18 14.64
N ASN A 274 4.54 -21.67 15.15
CA ASN A 274 5.65 -22.15 14.31
C ASN A 274 5.39 -23.36 13.40
N GLU A 275 4.73 -24.41 13.88
CA GLU A 275 4.79 -25.72 13.20
C GLU A 275 3.47 -26.21 12.60
N LYS A 276 2.33 -25.79 13.16
CA LYS A 276 1.02 -26.33 12.80
C LYS A 276 0.04 -25.22 12.51
N LEU A 277 -0.90 -25.54 11.62
CA LEU A 277 -2.10 -24.75 11.42
C LEU A 277 -2.81 -24.56 12.76
N THR A 278 -2.92 -23.30 13.20
CA THR A 278 -3.72 -22.94 14.37
C THR A 278 -5.14 -22.62 13.91
N GLN A 279 -6.13 -23.15 14.63
CA GLN A 279 -7.54 -22.79 14.43
C GLN A 279 -7.98 -21.84 15.53
N CYS A 280 -8.57 -20.73 15.13
CA CYS A 280 -9.25 -19.80 16.01
C CYS A 280 -10.70 -19.66 15.58
N ARG A 281 -11.61 -20.29 16.32
CA ARG A 281 -13.02 -20.41 15.90
C ARG A 281 -13.07 -21.02 14.48
N ASN A 282 -13.57 -20.27 13.50
CA ASN A 282 -13.62 -20.61 12.09
C ASN A 282 -12.56 -19.86 11.24
N TYR A 283 -11.47 -19.43 11.87
CA TYR A 283 -10.36 -18.73 11.23
C TYR A 283 -9.05 -19.54 11.33
N SER A 284 -8.31 -19.60 10.23
CA SER A 284 -7.12 -20.42 10.07
C SER A 284 -5.84 -19.58 10.08
N ILE A 285 -4.93 -19.85 11.02
CA ILE A 285 -3.63 -19.20 11.09
C ILE A 285 -2.57 -20.22 10.66
N TYR A 286 -2.06 -20.04 9.44
CA TYR A 286 -1.08 -20.94 8.86
C TYR A 286 0.33 -20.68 9.43
N PRO A 287 1.17 -21.72 9.59
CA PRO A 287 2.53 -21.55 10.10
C PRO A 287 3.40 -20.74 9.12
N PRO A 288 4.53 -20.18 9.57
CA PRO A 288 5.43 -19.39 8.72
C PRO A 288 5.84 -20.10 7.44
N SER A 289 6.05 -21.42 7.46
CA SER A 289 6.42 -22.21 6.29
C SER A 289 5.42 -22.14 5.11
N TYR A 290 4.18 -21.69 5.34
CA TYR A 290 3.15 -21.58 4.31
C TYR A 290 3.17 -20.24 3.56
N PHE A 291 3.18 -19.11 4.29
CA PHE A 291 3.10 -17.76 3.71
C PHE A 291 4.38 -16.93 3.88
N TYR A 292 5.23 -17.28 4.85
CA TYR A 292 6.47 -16.59 5.21
C TYR A 292 7.66 -17.56 5.30
N PRO A 293 7.93 -18.39 4.26
CA PRO A 293 8.94 -19.46 4.33
C PRO A 293 10.37 -18.95 4.54
N ILE A 294 10.61 -17.68 4.21
CA ILE A 294 11.85 -16.96 4.54
C ILE A 294 11.42 -15.73 5.37
N PRO A 295 11.85 -15.63 6.64
CA PRO A 295 11.50 -14.49 7.48
C PRO A 295 12.04 -13.19 6.91
N TYR A 296 11.37 -12.06 7.19
CA TYR A 296 11.72 -10.74 6.65
C TYR A 296 13.20 -10.38 6.83
N GLY A 297 13.81 -10.69 7.98
CA GLY A 297 15.23 -10.41 8.24
C GLY A 297 16.21 -11.13 7.31
N TYR A 298 15.76 -12.19 6.62
CA TYR A 298 16.54 -13.02 5.71
C TYR A 298 16.10 -12.83 4.25
N TRP A 299 15.43 -11.72 3.92
CA TRP A 299 14.90 -11.45 2.57
C TRP A 299 15.93 -11.60 1.44
N THR A 300 17.23 -11.41 1.72
CA THR A 300 18.31 -11.58 0.74
C THR A 300 18.42 -13.01 0.21
N ASP A 301 17.93 -14.00 0.97
CA ASP A 301 18.02 -15.41 0.63
C ASP A 301 17.14 -15.76 -0.58
N TYR A 302 16.11 -14.97 -0.88
CA TYR A 302 15.34 -15.07 -2.13
C TYR A 302 16.20 -14.84 -3.39
N PHE A 303 17.34 -14.17 -3.25
CA PHE A 303 18.23 -13.82 -4.37
C PHE A 303 19.55 -14.60 -4.35
N ASN A 304 19.70 -15.54 -3.41
CA ASN A 304 20.90 -16.33 -3.30
C ASN A 304 20.66 -17.74 -3.86
N GLU A 305 21.16 -17.98 -5.09
CA GLU A 305 21.04 -19.28 -5.76
C GLU A 305 21.65 -20.45 -4.98
N SER A 306 22.60 -20.17 -4.07
CA SER A 306 23.26 -21.20 -3.24
C SER A 306 22.43 -21.64 -2.02
N THR A 307 21.49 -20.80 -1.54
CA THR A 307 20.52 -21.13 -0.49
C THR A 307 19.11 -21.39 -1.04
N ALA A 308 18.91 -21.16 -2.34
CA ALA A 308 17.69 -21.51 -3.07
C ALA A 308 17.36 -23.02 -3.21
N PRO A 309 18.23 -24.03 -2.93
CA PRO A 309 17.83 -25.42 -3.11
C PRO A 309 17.07 -25.93 -1.86
N SER A 310 15.80 -25.55 -1.75
CA SER A 310 14.68 -26.27 -1.08
C SER A 310 13.49 -25.36 -0.71
N THR A 311 13.51 -24.06 -1.03
CA THR A 311 12.46 -23.10 -0.65
C THR A 311 11.21 -23.14 -1.53
N THR A 312 11.18 -24.01 -2.55
CA THR A 312 9.94 -24.47 -3.20
C THR A 312 9.49 -25.76 -2.52
N THR A 313 8.79 -25.63 -1.40
CA THR A 313 8.08 -26.74 -0.79
C THR A 313 7.05 -27.29 -1.78
N LYS A 314 7.15 -28.60 -2.05
CA LYS A 314 6.20 -29.41 -2.83
C LYS A 314 4.75 -29.00 -2.60
#